data_AF-A0A1Q8JHY7-F1
#
_entry.id   AF-A0A1Q8JHY7-F1
#
_cell.length_a   1.000
_cell.length_b   1.000
_cell.length_c   1.000
_cell.angle_alpha   90.00
_cell.angle_beta   90.00
_cell.angle_gamma   90.00
#
_symmetry.space_group_name_H-M   'P 1'
#
loop_
_entity.id
_entity.type
_entity.pdbx_description
1 polymer ?
#
loop_
_entity_poly.entity_id
_entity_poly.type
_entity_poly.pdbx_seq_one_letter_code
_entity_poly.pdbx_strand_id
1 'polypeptide(L)'
;MLDFLYYPVSFVMRLWHELFGALLGPASGLAWALSVVFLVLTVRALLVRPAWTRMRSARITRALGPQLTALREKHRHDSRRLAEATAALHREHGSSPVAGLGTALLQIPVFVALLHVLRSFNRPGLSFEQNAAIANYAFGPDQVASFLQARLFGAPLSAWLTMPADQLASFGGAPVAAGAVAAVVVPLAVLAAVCTHLSMRFARVDPSGQPAVV
;
A
#
# COMPACT_ATOMS: atom_id res chain seq x y z
N MET A 1 0.91 -15.33 14.43
CA MET A 1 -0.34 -15.81 13.79
C MET A 1 -0.62 -15.21 12.40
N LEU A 2 0.08 -14.16 11.94
CA LEU A 2 0.02 -13.68 10.54
C LEU A 2 1.37 -13.84 9.81
N ASP A 3 2.22 -14.74 10.31
CA ASP A 3 3.59 -14.92 9.84
C ASP A 3 3.64 -15.36 8.37
N PHE A 4 2.61 -16.11 7.91
CA PHE A 4 2.46 -16.48 6.50
C PHE A 4 2.42 -15.28 5.55
N LEU A 5 1.98 -14.11 6.03
CA LEU A 5 1.90 -12.88 5.25
C LEU A 5 3.17 -12.03 5.43
N TYR A 6 3.75 -12.03 6.62
CA TYR A 6 4.92 -11.22 6.95
C TYR A 6 6.22 -11.77 6.33
N TYR A 7 6.39 -13.09 6.27
CA TYR A 7 7.58 -13.71 5.68
C TYR A 7 7.73 -13.43 4.17
N PRO A 8 6.69 -13.60 3.32
CA PRO A 8 6.80 -13.25 1.91
C PRO A 8 7.09 -11.76 1.69
N VAL A 9 6.42 -10.88 2.44
CA VAL A 9 6.60 -9.43 2.31
C VAL A 9 8.03 -9.02 2.69
N SER A 10 8.52 -9.50 3.83
CA SER A 10 9.90 -9.24 4.27
C SER A 10 10.93 -9.84 3.32
N PHE A 11 10.68 -11.02 2.75
CA PHE A 11 11.58 -11.66 1.78
C PHE A 11 11.70 -10.83 0.50
N VAL A 12 10.58 -10.41 -0.10
CA VAL A 12 10.59 -9.57 -1.31
C VAL A 12 11.27 -8.23 -1.03
N MET A 13 11.00 -7.63 0.13
CA MET A 13 11.67 -6.40 0.54
C MET A 13 13.17 -6.58 0.69
N ARG A 14 13.62 -7.69 1.30
CA ARG A 14 15.05 -8.02 1.42
C ARG A 14 15.70 -8.18 0.05
N LEU A 15 15.07 -8.86 -0.90
CA LEU A 15 15.60 -9.00 -2.26
C LEU A 15 15.84 -7.65 -2.93
N TRP A 16 14.87 -6.73 -2.83
CA TRP A 16 15.05 -5.38 -3.36
C TRP A 16 16.12 -4.59 -2.61
N HIS A 17 16.22 -4.75 -1.29
CA HIS A 17 17.25 -4.11 -0.51
C HIS A 17 18.65 -4.63 -0.88
N GLU A 18 18.82 -5.94 -1.09
CA GLU A 18 20.09 -6.51 -1.54
C GLU A 18 20.47 -5.99 -2.93
N LEU A 19 19.49 -5.88 -3.84
CA LEU A 19 19.71 -5.30 -5.17
C LEU A 19 20.15 -3.83 -5.10
N PHE A 20 19.41 -2.98 -4.37
CA PHE A 20 19.76 -1.57 -4.24
C PHE A 20 20.99 -1.34 -3.35
N GLY A 21 21.22 -2.21 -2.37
CA GLY A 21 22.38 -2.19 -1.50
C GLY A 21 23.67 -2.51 -2.27
N ALA A 22 23.60 -3.39 -3.27
CA ALA A 22 24.72 -3.63 -4.18
C ALA A 22 25.05 -2.39 -5.03
N LEU A 23 24.08 -1.52 -5.33
CA LEU A 23 24.26 -0.33 -6.17
C LEU A 23 24.60 0.94 -5.38
N LEU A 24 23.98 1.13 -4.21
CA LEU A 24 24.02 2.36 -3.41
C LEU A 24 24.73 2.19 -2.06
N GLY A 25 25.16 0.97 -1.74
CA GLY A 25 25.75 0.57 -0.47
C GLY A 25 24.73 -0.12 0.46
N PRO A 26 25.12 -1.20 1.17
CA PRO A 26 24.20 -2.00 2.00
C PRO A 26 23.65 -1.23 3.21
N ALA A 27 24.39 -0.23 3.72
CA ALA A 27 23.93 0.62 4.81
C ALA A 27 23.14 1.87 4.35
N SER A 28 22.87 2.00 3.04
CA SER A 28 22.25 3.20 2.49
C SER A 28 20.78 3.30 2.88
N GLY A 29 20.40 4.42 3.51
CA GLY A 29 19.00 4.73 3.77
C GLY A 29 18.16 4.88 2.50
N LEU A 30 18.79 5.28 1.38
CA LEU A 30 18.12 5.31 0.07
C LEU A 30 17.85 3.90 -0.46
N ALA A 31 18.77 2.93 -0.26
CA ALA A 31 18.54 1.55 -0.66
C ALA A 31 17.33 0.94 0.09
N TRP A 32 17.22 1.22 1.39
CA TRP A 32 16.06 0.83 2.20
C TRP A 32 14.77 1.55 1.81
N ALA A 33 14.82 2.86 1.51
CA ALA A 33 13.64 3.59 1.03
C ALA A 33 13.16 3.03 -0.32
N LEU A 34 14.09 2.79 -1.25
CA LEU A 34 13.79 2.19 -2.56
C LEU A 34 13.26 0.77 -2.43
N SER A 35 13.78 -0.05 -1.50
CA SER A 35 13.26 -1.41 -1.31
C SER A 35 11.80 -1.43 -0.87
N VAL A 36 11.38 -0.47 -0.03
CA VAL A 36 9.96 -0.31 0.36
C VAL A 36 9.11 0.13 -0.84
N VAL A 37 9.57 1.11 -1.63
CA VAL A 37 8.86 1.57 -2.83
C VAL A 37 8.68 0.43 -3.84
N PHE A 38 9.75 -0.32 -4.13
CA PHE A 38 9.71 -1.42 -5.10
C PHE A 38 8.96 -2.65 -4.59
N LEU A 39 8.91 -2.90 -3.29
CA LEU A 39 7.98 -3.86 -2.71
C LEU A 39 6.53 -3.49 -3.07
N VAL A 40 6.14 -2.23 -2.85
CA VAL A 40 4.78 -1.77 -3.18
C VAL A 40 4.50 -1.91 -4.69
N LEU A 41 5.47 -1.58 -5.54
CA LEU A 41 5.36 -1.78 -6.99
C LEU A 41 5.24 -3.27 -7.37
N THR A 42 5.99 -4.15 -6.71
CA THR A 42 5.95 -5.60 -6.94
C THR A 42 4.59 -6.17 -6.58
N VAL A 43 4.04 -5.79 -5.43
CA VAL A 43 2.69 -6.22 -5.05
C VAL A 43 1.67 -5.69 -6.05
N ARG A 44 1.76 -4.41 -6.46
CA ARG A 44 0.87 -3.85 -7.49
C ARG A 44 0.98 -4.60 -8.81
N ALA A 45 2.19 -4.95 -9.25
CA ALA A 45 2.43 -5.71 -10.47
C ALA A 45 1.80 -7.11 -10.40
N LEU A 46 1.94 -7.81 -9.27
CA LEU A 46 1.31 -9.11 -9.05
C LEU A 46 -0.22 -9.02 -9.08
N LEU A 47 -0.77 -7.90 -8.60
CA LEU A 47 -2.20 -7.62 -8.60
C LEU A 47 -2.75 -7.10 -9.94
N VAL A 48 -1.92 -6.95 -10.98
CA VAL A 48 -2.36 -6.49 -12.31
C VAL A 48 -3.33 -7.48 -12.94
N ARG A 49 -3.08 -8.79 -12.85
CA ARG A 49 -3.95 -9.82 -13.43
C ARG A 49 -5.38 -9.76 -12.85
N PRO A 50 -5.59 -9.79 -11.52
CA PRO A 50 -6.93 -9.59 -10.97
C PRO A 50 -7.48 -8.19 -11.25
N ALA A 51 -6.63 -7.15 -11.34
CA ALA A 51 -7.07 -5.82 -11.74
C ALA A 51 -7.68 -5.79 -13.16
N TRP A 52 -7.11 -6.55 -14.10
CA TRP A 52 -7.65 -6.65 -15.46
C TRP A 52 -9.06 -7.28 -15.49
N THR A 53 -9.27 -8.37 -14.74
CA THR A 53 -10.61 -8.97 -14.60
C THR A 53 -11.62 -7.98 -14.02
N ARG A 54 -11.19 -7.16 -13.04
CA ARG A 54 -12.04 -6.09 -12.47
C ARG A 54 -12.38 -5.00 -13.49
N MET A 55 -11.42 -4.60 -14.32
CA MET A 55 -11.66 -3.62 -15.39
C MET A 55 -12.70 -4.13 -16.40
N ARG A 56 -12.65 -5.42 -16.76
CA ARG A 56 -13.66 -6.03 -17.65
C ARG A 56 -15.06 -5.97 -17.01
N SER A 57 -15.20 -6.39 -15.76
CA SER A 57 -16.49 -6.30 -15.04
C SER A 57 -16.99 -4.86 -14.93
N ALA A 58 -16.11 -3.89 -14.70
CA ALA A 58 -16.48 -2.48 -14.60
C ALA A 58 -17.02 -1.93 -15.94
N ARG A 59 -16.45 -2.35 -17.08
CA ARG A 59 -16.96 -1.99 -18.41
C ARG A 59 -18.37 -2.53 -18.64
N ILE A 60 -18.62 -3.79 -18.28
CA ILE A 60 -19.95 -4.41 -18.39
C ILE A 60 -20.96 -3.64 -17.54
N THR A 61 -20.64 -3.35 -16.27
CA THR A 61 -21.52 -2.58 -15.40
C THR A 61 -21.82 -1.18 -15.93
N ARG A 62 -20.84 -0.50 -16.55
CA ARG A 62 -21.07 0.80 -17.22
C ARG A 62 -22.04 0.66 -18.39
N ALA A 63 -21.91 -0.38 -19.21
CA ALA A 63 -22.82 -0.66 -20.31
C ALA A 63 -24.26 -0.98 -19.83
N LEU A 64 -24.42 -1.54 -18.63
CA LEU A 64 -25.72 -1.80 -18.00
C LEU A 64 -26.42 -0.55 -17.44
N GLY A 65 -25.73 0.59 -17.36
CA GLY A 65 -26.27 1.86 -16.84
C GLY A 65 -27.69 2.20 -17.31
N PRO A 66 -27.98 2.28 -18.62
CA PRO A 66 -29.31 2.64 -19.11
C PRO A 66 -30.39 1.59 -18.76
N GLN A 67 -30.05 0.30 -18.79
CA GLN A 67 -30.98 -0.78 -18.43
C GLN A 67 -31.33 -0.75 -16.94
N LEU A 68 -30.34 -0.45 -16.09
CA LEU A 68 -30.56 -0.24 -14.66
C LEU A 68 -31.47 0.97 -14.40
N THR A 69 -31.37 2.05 -15.18
CA THR A 69 -32.25 3.21 -15.07
C THR A 69 -33.69 2.86 -15.45
N ALA A 70 -33.90 2.18 -16.59
CA ALA A 70 -35.22 1.73 -17.00
C ALA A 70 -35.86 0.78 -15.96
N LEU A 71 -35.05 -0.07 -15.32
CA LEU A 71 -35.53 -0.98 -14.28
C LEU A 71 -35.94 -0.25 -13.00
N ARG A 72 -35.18 0.79 -12.61
CA ARG A 72 -35.53 1.68 -11.49
C ARG A 72 -36.83 2.44 -11.73
N GLU A 73 -37.09 2.87 -12.96
CA GLU A 73 -38.35 3.51 -13.33
C GLU A 73 -39.52 2.53 -13.27
N LYS A 74 -39.35 1.33 -13.85
CA LYS A 74 -40.38 0.28 -13.88
C LYS A 74 -40.78 -0.23 -12.49
N HIS A 75 -39.83 -0.31 -11.55
CA HIS A 75 -40.05 -0.85 -10.21
C HIS A 75 -39.88 0.18 -9.09
N ARG A 76 -40.13 1.47 -9.38
CA ARG A 76 -39.91 2.60 -8.45
C ARG A 76 -40.59 2.43 -7.09
N HIS A 77 -41.73 1.75 -7.05
CA HIS A 77 -42.55 1.56 -5.85
C HIS A 77 -42.36 0.19 -5.18
N ASP A 78 -41.53 -0.69 -5.73
CA ASP A 78 -41.33 -2.05 -5.24
C ASP A 78 -39.83 -2.34 -5.11
N SER A 79 -39.26 -1.90 -3.99
CA SER A 79 -37.82 -2.05 -3.69
C SER A 79 -37.35 -3.50 -3.71
N ARG A 80 -38.24 -4.45 -3.36
CA ARG A 80 -37.91 -5.87 -3.35
C ARG A 80 -37.79 -6.41 -4.77
N ARG A 81 -38.78 -6.15 -5.63
CA ARG A 81 -38.68 -6.53 -7.06
C ARG A 81 -37.54 -5.81 -7.77
N LEU A 82 -37.29 -4.55 -7.44
CA LEU A 82 -36.15 -3.80 -7.98
C LEU A 82 -34.82 -4.49 -7.65
N ALA A 83 -34.62 -4.92 -6.41
CA ALA A 83 -33.40 -5.62 -5.98
C ALA A 83 -33.24 -6.97 -6.71
N GLU A 84 -34.31 -7.75 -6.80
CA GLU A 84 -34.31 -9.06 -7.48
C GLU A 84 -34.01 -8.93 -8.98
N ALA A 85 -34.67 -8.00 -9.66
CA ALA A 85 -34.49 -7.77 -11.09
C ALA A 85 -33.10 -7.17 -11.39
N THR A 86 -32.60 -6.26 -10.54
CA THR A 86 -31.23 -5.73 -10.66
C THR A 86 -30.20 -6.84 -10.51
N ALA A 87 -30.41 -7.76 -9.55
CA ALA A 87 -29.53 -8.91 -9.36
C ALA A 87 -29.59 -9.88 -10.55
N ALA A 88 -30.77 -10.12 -11.13
CA ALA A 88 -30.92 -10.94 -12.33
C ALA A 88 -30.16 -10.34 -13.53
N LEU A 89 -30.34 -9.04 -13.76
CA LEU A 89 -29.66 -8.32 -14.83
C LEU A 89 -28.13 -8.41 -14.74
N HIS A 90 -27.60 -8.25 -13.53
CA HIS A 90 -26.17 -8.39 -13.26
C HIS A 90 -25.66 -9.81 -13.57
N ARG A 91 -26.42 -10.84 -13.15
CA ARG A 91 -26.08 -12.26 -13.40
C ARG A 91 -26.08 -12.62 -14.88
N GLU A 92 -27.10 -12.18 -15.63
CA GLU A 92 -27.21 -12.43 -17.08
C GLU A 92 -25.99 -11.90 -17.86
N HIS A 93 -25.44 -10.77 -17.43
CA HIS A 93 -24.30 -10.14 -18.08
C HIS A 93 -22.94 -10.49 -17.44
N GLY A 94 -22.91 -11.43 -16.48
CA GLY A 94 -21.68 -11.85 -15.82
C GLY A 94 -20.98 -10.74 -15.03
N SER A 95 -21.74 -9.75 -14.54
CA SER A 95 -21.25 -8.66 -13.71
C SER A 95 -21.66 -8.84 -12.25
N SER A 96 -20.86 -8.36 -11.31
CA SER A 96 -21.17 -8.43 -9.88
C SER A 96 -21.00 -7.06 -9.21
N PRO A 97 -22.00 -6.55 -8.48
CA PRO A 97 -21.89 -5.28 -7.76
C PRO A 97 -20.82 -5.32 -6.66
N VAL A 98 -20.45 -6.51 -6.18
CA VAL A 98 -19.45 -6.70 -5.11
C VAL A 98 -18.02 -6.83 -5.64
N ALA A 99 -17.83 -6.95 -6.96
CA ALA A 99 -16.51 -7.16 -7.57
C ALA A 99 -15.52 -6.00 -7.29
N GLY A 100 -16.01 -4.79 -7.03
CA GLY A 100 -15.18 -3.62 -6.70
C GLY A 100 -14.54 -3.69 -5.31
N LEU A 101 -15.25 -4.25 -4.32
CA LEU A 101 -14.80 -4.30 -2.91
C LEU A 101 -13.59 -5.21 -2.71
N GLY A 102 -13.43 -6.25 -3.55
CA GLY A 102 -12.33 -7.22 -3.43
C GLY A 102 -10.93 -6.61 -3.56
N THR A 103 -10.78 -5.49 -4.27
CA THR A 103 -9.48 -4.79 -4.37
C THR A 103 -9.07 -4.12 -3.08
N ALA A 104 -10.00 -3.37 -2.50
CA ALA A 104 -9.78 -2.68 -1.24
C ALA A 104 -9.52 -3.70 -0.13
N LEU A 105 -10.27 -4.80 -0.14
CA LEU A 105 -10.12 -5.86 0.85
C LEU A 105 -8.74 -6.55 0.78
N LEU A 106 -8.18 -6.75 -0.42
CA LEU A 106 -6.86 -7.35 -0.60
C LEU A 106 -5.70 -6.40 -0.28
N GLN A 107 -5.92 -5.09 -0.43
CA GLN A 107 -4.90 -4.07 -0.15
C GLN A 107 -4.63 -3.92 1.35
N ILE A 108 -5.67 -4.05 2.19
CA ILE A 108 -5.55 -3.87 3.65
C ILE A 108 -4.55 -4.86 4.26
N PRO A 109 -4.64 -6.19 4.02
CA PRO A 109 -3.68 -7.16 4.55
C PRO A 109 -2.23 -6.84 4.17
N VAL A 110 -1.97 -6.49 2.91
CA VAL A 110 -0.62 -6.15 2.43
C VAL A 110 -0.06 -4.95 3.18
N PHE A 111 -0.87 -3.90 3.34
CA PHE A 111 -0.46 -2.70 4.07
C PHE A 111 -0.18 -3.00 5.54
N VAL A 112 -1.06 -3.76 6.21
CA VAL A 112 -0.87 -4.20 7.59
C VAL A 112 0.41 -5.02 7.73
N ALA A 113 0.70 -5.90 6.78
CA ALA A 113 1.92 -6.71 6.77
C ALA A 113 3.17 -5.86 6.64
N LEU A 114 3.21 -4.92 5.69
CA LEU A 114 4.32 -4.01 5.54
C LEU A 114 4.54 -3.16 6.79
N LEU A 115 3.46 -2.55 7.31
CA LEU A 115 3.55 -1.72 8.52
C LEU A 115 4.04 -2.54 9.72
N HIS A 116 3.56 -3.77 9.88
CA HIS A 116 3.98 -4.66 10.94
C HIS A 116 5.47 -5.00 10.82
N VAL A 117 5.93 -5.43 9.64
CA VAL A 117 7.34 -5.74 9.38
C VAL A 117 8.23 -4.54 9.69
N LEU A 118 7.87 -3.33 9.23
CA LEU A 118 8.65 -2.11 9.48
C LEU A 118 8.69 -1.70 10.95
N ARG A 119 7.58 -1.84 11.68
CA ARG A 119 7.53 -1.53 13.12
C ARG A 119 8.28 -2.56 13.95
N SER A 120 8.29 -3.83 13.54
CA SER A 120 9.00 -4.91 14.24
C SER A 120 10.53 -4.78 14.21
N PHE A 121 11.09 -3.87 13.42
CA PHE A 121 12.52 -3.50 13.51
C PHE A 121 12.85 -2.77 14.82
N ASN A 122 11.97 -1.87 15.29
CA ASN A 122 12.16 -1.13 16.54
C ASN A 122 11.08 -1.51 17.54
N ARG A 123 11.31 -2.60 18.28
CA ARG A 123 10.35 -3.13 19.25
C ARG A 123 10.32 -2.22 20.50
N PRO A 124 9.14 -1.79 20.97
CA PRO A 124 9.02 -0.95 22.15
C PRO A 124 9.66 -1.59 23.38
N GLY A 125 10.32 -0.77 24.20
CA GLY A 125 10.95 -1.20 25.45
C GLY A 125 12.33 -1.86 25.30
N LEU A 126 12.85 -2.00 24.08
CA LEU A 126 14.19 -2.50 23.82
C LEU A 126 15.13 -1.37 23.37
N SER A 127 16.40 -1.47 23.77
CA SER A 127 17.46 -0.58 23.29
C SER A 127 17.79 -0.83 21.82
N PHE A 128 18.59 0.06 21.23
CA PHE A 128 19.13 -0.13 19.88
C PHE A 128 19.82 -1.49 19.73
N GLU A 129 20.75 -1.80 20.63
CA GLU A 129 21.57 -3.02 20.58
C GLU A 129 20.72 -4.29 20.71
N GLN A 130 19.73 -4.25 21.62
CA GLN A 130 18.80 -5.36 21.81
C GLN A 130 17.95 -5.59 20.57
N ASN A 131 17.42 -4.53 19.95
CA ASN A 131 16.65 -4.67 18.72
C ASN A 131 17.50 -5.16 17.55
N ALA A 132 18.73 -4.64 17.40
CA ALA A 132 19.69 -5.02 16.37
C ALA A 132 20.08 -6.50 16.46
N ALA A 133 20.15 -7.07 17.66
CA ALA A 133 20.48 -8.48 17.87
C ALA A 133 19.36 -9.47 17.47
N ILE A 134 18.12 -9.00 17.31
CA ILE A 134 16.95 -9.86 17.08
C ILE A 134 16.53 -9.77 15.62
N ALA A 135 16.67 -10.89 14.89
CA ALA A 135 16.20 -11.04 13.52
C ALA A 135 14.71 -10.66 13.37
N ASN A 136 14.36 -10.14 12.20
CA ASN A 136 13.00 -9.69 11.88
C ASN A 136 12.50 -10.40 10.61
N TYR A 137 11.77 -11.50 10.77
CA TYR A 137 11.31 -12.34 9.66
C TYR A 137 12.47 -12.76 8.74
N ALA A 138 12.42 -12.39 7.44
CA ALA A 138 13.48 -12.69 6.48
C ALA A 138 14.78 -11.89 6.70
N PHE A 139 14.80 -10.90 7.60
CA PHE A 139 15.96 -10.04 7.87
C PHE A 139 16.80 -10.58 9.03
N GLY A 140 18.10 -10.79 8.78
CA GLY A 140 19.06 -11.16 9.82
C GLY A 140 19.44 -9.98 10.73
N PRO A 141 20.13 -10.23 11.86
CA PRO A 141 20.52 -9.19 12.82
C PRO A 141 21.28 -8.01 12.19
N ASP A 142 22.23 -8.28 11.28
CA ASP A 142 23.01 -7.22 10.61
C ASP A 142 22.13 -6.29 9.76
N GLN A 143 21.12 -6.86 9.10
CA GLN A 143 20.16 -6.10 8.30
C GLN A 143 19.20 -5.30 9.18
N VAL A 144 18.83 -5.84 10.35
CA VAL A 144 18.03 -5.11 11.35
C VAL A 144 18.83 -3.93 11.90
N ALA A 145 20.09 -4.14 12.26
CA ALA A 145 21.00 -3.08 12.70
C ALA A 145 21.15 -1.99 11.64
N SER A 146 21.38 -2.38 10.38
CA SER A 146 21.45 -1.47 9.24
C SER A 146 20.19 -0.63 9.07
N PHE A 147 19.01 -1.27 9.14
CA PHE A 147 17.73 -0.57 9.01
C PHE A 147 17.49 0.43 10.14
N LEU A 148 17.82 0.08 11.39
CA LEU A 148 17.66 0.97 12.55
C LEU A 148 18.57 2.21 12.48
N GLN A 149 19.74 2.08 11.85
CA GLN A 149 20.64 3.21 11.60
C GLN A 149 20.31 3.97 10.33
N ALA A 150 19.51 3.39 9.43
CA ALA A 150 19.18 4.00 8.15
C ALA A 150 18.45 5.34 8.36
N ARG A 151 18.92 6.35 7.62
CA ARG A 151 18.36 7.71 7.63
C ARG A 151 17.97 8.13 6.23
N LEU A 152 16.83 8.79 6.11
CA LEU A 152 16.39 9.47 4.90
C LEU A 152 16.26 10.95 5.21
N PHE A 153 17.09 11.78 4.57
CA PHE A 153 17.18 13.22 4.84
C PHE A 153 17.35 13.55 6.35
N GLY A 154 18.10 12.71 7.07
CA GLY A 154 18.36 12.86 8.51
C GLY A 154 17.32 12.23 9.45
N ALA A 155 16.16 11.79 8.93
CA ALA A 155 15.13 11.14 9.74
C ALA A 155 15.27 9.60 9.70
N PRO A 156 15.08 8.87 10.83
CA PRO A 156 15.01 7.41 10.84
C PRO A 156 13.87 6.88 9.97
N LEU A 157 14.10 5.81 9.22
CA LEU A 157 13.14 5.31 8.24
C LEU A 157 11.80 4.83 8.82
N SER A 158 11.80 4.26 10.02
CA SER A 158 10.57 3.83 10.71
C SER A 158 10.09 4.81 11.79
N ALA A 159 10.63 6.03 11.82
CA ALA A 159 10.09 7.10 12.65
C ALA A 159 8.71 7.58 12.12
N TRP A 160 7.80 7.91 13.03
CA TRP A 160 6.51 8.52 12.71
C TRP A 160 6.32 9.84 13.48
N LEU A 161 5.40 10.69 13.02
CA LEU A 161 5.24 12.06 13.52
C LEU A 161 5.00 12.17 15.03
N THR A 162 4.23 11.23 15.59
CA THR A 162 3.83 11.19 17.00
C THR A 162 4.64 10.18 17.80
N MET A 163 5.87 9.88 17.38
CA MET A 163 6.73 8.92 18.07
C MET A 163 7.18 9.48 19.44
N PRO A 164 7.06 8.70 20.53
CA PRO A 164 7.61 9.05 21.83
C PRO A 164 9.13 9.28 21.79
N ALA A 165 9.65 10.23 22.56
CA ALA A 165 11.06 10.62 22.52
C ALA A 165 12.01 9.47 22.92
N ASP A 166 11.58 8.60 23.83
CA ASP A 166 12.31 7.39 24.23
C ASP A 166 12.45 6.38 23.09
N GLN A 167 11.40 6.19 22.28
CA GLN A 167 11.45 5.33 21.09
C GLN A 167 12.22 5.99 19.94
N LEU A 168 12.23 7.32 19.86
CA LEU A 168 13.04 8.02 18.88
C LEU A 168 14.53 7.92 19.22
N ALA A 169 14.85 7.91 20.52
CA ALA A 169 16.21 7.70 21.02
C ALA A 169 16.72 6.26 20.83
N SER A 170 15.84 5.27 20.65
CA SER A 170 16.26 3.88 20.37
C SER A 170 16.76 3.67 18.94
N PHE A 171 16.60 4.65 18.05
CA PHE A 171 17.27 4.67 16.76
C PHE A 171 18.72 5.16 16.96
N GLY A 172 19.68 4.23 16.98
CA GLY A 172 21.10 4.56 17.14
C GLY A 172 21.60 5.60 16.12
N GLY A 173 22.59 6.41 16.49
CA GLY A 173 23.09 7.53 15.67
C GLY A 173 22.84 8.89 16.33
N ALA A 174 22.94 9.98 15.57
CA ALA A 174 22.72 11.33 16.08
C ALA A 174 21.26 11.51 16.55
N PRO A 175 21.02 12.18 17.70
CA PRO A 175 19.68 12.43 18.19
C PRO A 175 18.90 13.28 17.18
N VAL A 176 17.67 12.83 16.87
CA VAL A 176 16.80 13.49 15.89
C VAL A 176 15.62 14.10 16.64
N ALA A 177 15.39 15.40 16.44
CA ALA A 177 14.21 16.06 16.99
C ALA A 177 12.94 15.64 16.21
N ALA A 178 11.78 15.58 16.87
CA ALA A 178 10.51 15.29 16.22
C ALA A 178 10.22 16.23 15.02
N GLY A 179 10.65 17.49 15.11
CA GLY A 179 10.55 18.46 14.01
C GLY A 179 11.32 18.06 12.75
N ALA A 180 12.48 17.41 12.89
CA ALA A 180 13.26 16.93 11.75
C ALA A 180 12.57 15.74 11.06
N VAL A 181 11.89 14.87 11.82
CA VAL A 181 11.03 13.83 11.25
C VAL A 181 9.88 14.45 10.45
N ALA A 182 9.23 15.48 11.01
CA ALA A 182 8.14 16.18 10.32
C ALA A 182 8.60 16.87 9.02
N ALA A 183 9.79 17.47 9.03
CA ALA A 183 10.38 18.11 7.84
C ALA A 183 10.58 17.15 6.66
N VAL A 184 10.71 15.84 6.91
CA VAL A 184 10.82 14.82 5.86
C VAL A 184 9.46 14.20 5.53
N VAL A 185 8.70 13.83 6.55
CA VAL A 185 7.43 13.10 6.38
C VAL A 185 6.36 13.97 5.71
N VAL A 186 6.25 15.25 6.07
CA VAL A 186 5.21 16.15 5.54
C VAL A 186 5.37 16.37 4.03
N PRO A 187 6.56 16.76 3.50
CA PRO A 187 6.74 16.89 2.06
C PRO A 187 6.49 15.59 1.29
N LEU A 188 6.93 14.44 1.83
CA LEU A 188 6.66 13.13 1.21
C LEU A 188 5.17 12.80 1.19
N ALA A 189 4.43 13.13 2.25
CA ALA A 189 2.98 12.94 2.31
C ALA A 189 2.25 13.85 1.31
N VAL A 190 2.68 15.11 1.18
CA VAL A 190 2.14 16.04 0.18
C VAL A 190 2.42 15.52 -1.23
N LEU A 191 3.65 15.09 -1.52
CA LEU A 191 4.00 14.51 -2.81
C LEU A 191 3.15 13.27 -3.12
N ALA A 192 3.00 12.36 -2.15
CA ALA A 192 2.15 11.18 -2.29
C ALA A 192 0.67 11.55 -2.54
N ALA A 193 0.15 12.58 -1.86
CA ALA A 193 -1.20 13.09 -2.07
C ALA A 193 -1.37 13.69 -3.47
N VAL A 194 -0.40 14.46 -3.95
CA VAL A 194 -0.38 15.02 -5.31
C VAL A 194 -0.33 13.90 -6.35
N CYS A 195 0.59 12.94 -6.22
CA CYS A 195 0.67 11.79 -7.12
C CYS A 195 -0.64 10.98 -7.14
N THR A 196 -1.28 10.81 -5.98
CA THR A 196 -2.58 10.14 -5.87
C THR A 196 -3.68 10.95 -6.56
N HIS A 197 -3.70 12.27 -6.37
CA HIS A 197 -4.64 13.17 -7.05
C HIS A 197 -4.49 13.09 -8.57
N LEU A 198 -3.27 13.18 -9.08
CA LEU A 198 -2.97 13.06 -10.50
C LEU A 198 -3.38 11.69 -11.04
N SER A 199 -3.07 10.61 -10.32
CA SER A 199 -3.48 9.25 -10.70
C SER A 199 -5.01 9.13 -10.82
N MET A 200 -5.75 9.73 -9.87
CA MET A 200 -7.21 9.77 -9.91
C MET A 200 -7.75 10.63 -11.05
N ARG A 201 -7.06 11.72 -11.42
CA ARG A 201 -7.42 12.57 -12.57
C ARG A 201 -7.24 11.83 -13.88
N PHE A 202 -6.10 11.18 -14.09
CA PHE A 202 -5.82 10.40 -15.30
C PHE A 202 -6.71 9.14 -15.42
N ALA A 203 -7.18 8.59 -14.30
CA ALA A 203 -8.09 7.45 -14.30
C ALA A 203 -9.55 7.80 -14.67
N ARG A 204 -9.90 9.09 -14.83
CA ARG A 204 -11.23 9.51 -15.33
C ARG A 204 -11.33 9.20 -16.82
N VAL A 205 -11.80 7.99 -17.14
CA VAL A 205 -12.30 7.63 -18.46
C VAL A 205 -13.68 8.26 -18.63
N ASP A 206 -13.87 9.02 -19.70
CA ASP A 206 -15.15 9.64 -20.09
C ASP A 206 -16.26 8.55 -20.23
N PRO A 207 -17.56 8.84 -20.01
CA PRO A 207 -18.63 7.85 -20.11
C PRO A 207 -18.71 7.16 -21.48
N SER A 208 -18.12 7.77 -22.51
CA SER A 208 -18.00 7.27 -23.89
C SER A 208 -16.91 6.20 -24.08
N GLY A 209 -16.05 5.95 -23.10
CA GLY A 209 -14.97 4.96 -23.19
C GLY A 209 -13.74 5.44 -23.97
N GLN A 210 -13.66 6.71 -24.34
CA GLN A 210 -12.44 7.30 -24.93
C GLN A 210 -11.48 7.78 -23.83
N PRO A 211 -10.16 7.64 -24.01
CA PRO A 211 -9.19 8.31 -23.14
C PRO A 211 -9.40 9.82 -23.30
N ALA A 212 -9.57 10.52 -22.18
CA ALA A 212 -9.66 11.99 -22.19
C ALA A 212 -8.35 12.54 -22.73
N VAL A 213 -8.37 13.03 -23.98
CA VAL A 213 -7.27 13.79 -24.54
C VAL A 213 -7.27 15.16 -23.85
N VAL A 214 -6.10 15.51 -23.33
CA VAL A 214 -5.78 16.77 -22.64
C VAL A 214 -6.15 17.98 -23.49
#